data_AF-A0A517ZTJ2-F1
#
_entry.id   AF-A0A517ZTJ2-F1
#
_cell.length_a   1.000
_cell.length_b   1.000
_cell.length_c   1.000
_cell.angle_alpha   90.00
_cell.angle_beta   90.00
_cell.angle_gamma   90.00
#
_symmetry.space_group_name_H-M   'P 1'
#
loop_
_entity.id
_entity.type
_entity.pdbx_description
1 polymer ?
#
loop_
_entity_poly.entity_id
_entity_poly.type
_entity_poly.pdbx_seq_one_letter_code
_entity_poly.pdbx_strand_id
1 'polypeptide(L)'
;MTDYFRSLNTPRLLTVALTLTAVFGTAWVLSSQPDQVSHAAEPAAQKDAGKKAADPNLRKMTPVQVFMRAKLDDNTKILEGLMTNQFDQIVDAADHLLLMSKATEWHVIQGPIYKQHSTEFRRAVERLKIDAEKKKLDAATLAYMHMTMTCVSCHKFVRGTQLAGNVELPTHSLVSLPQTQPLVPDNPISR
;
A
#
# COMPACT_ATOMS: atom_id res chain seq x y z
N MET A 1 -22.47 -28.43 -3.69
CA MET A 1 -22.08 -27.21 -2.95
C MET A 1 -22.47 -26.02 -3.82
N THR A 2 -23.78 -25.89 -4.04
CA THR A 2 -24.35 -25.24 -5.24
C THR A 2 -25.71 -24.63 -4.91
N ASP A 3 -25.83 -23.91 -3.80
CA ASP A 3 -27.08 -23.21 -3.42
C ASP A 3 -26.79 -22.01 -2.48
N TYR A 4 -25.90 -21.09 -2.89
CA TYR A 4 -25.60 -19.89 -2.07
C TYR A 4 -25.82 -18.54 -2.78
N PHE A 5 -26.24 -18.54 -4.06
CA PHE A 5 -26.45 -17.30 -4.83
C PHE A 5 -27.83 -17.22 -5.46
N ARG A 6 -28.89 -17.29 -4.62
CA ARG A 6 -30.26 -17.03 -5.06
C ARG A 6 -30.98 -16.06 -4.12
N SER A 7 -30.50 -14.82 -4.11
CA SER A 7 -31.20 -13.61 -3.69
C SER A 7 -30.23 -12.48 -4.04
N LEU A 8 -30.43 -11.71 -5.10
CA LEU A 8 -31.25 -10.51 -5.09
C LEU A 8 -31.54 -10.12 -6.55
N ASN A 9 -32.79 -10.27 -6.99
CA ASN A 9 -33.31 -9.55 -8.15
C ASN A 9 -34.82 -9.36 -7.99
N THR A 10 -35.24 -8.14 -7.65
CA THR A 10 -36.62 -7.71 -7.88
C THR A 10 -36.63 -6.21 -8.26
N PRO A 11 -37.02 -5.86 -9.49
CA PRO A 11 -37.39 -4.49 -9.83
C PRO A 11 -38.91 -4.32 -9.64
N ARG A 12 -39.33 -3.27 -8.93
CA ARG A 12 -40.72 -2.76 -9.01
C ARG A 12 -40.71 -1.22 -9.07
N LEU A 13 -41.01 -0.74 -10.28
CA LEU A 13 -41.51 0.59 -10.60
C LEU A 13 -42.82 0.88 -9.82
N LEU A 14 -42.97 2.10 -9.30
CA LEU A 14 -44.23 2.82 -9.00
C LEU A 14 -43.89 4.31 -8.74
N THR A 15 -44.01 5.19 -9.74
CA THR A 15 -45.01 6.29 -9.87
C THR A 15 -44.90 7.49 -8.90
N VAL A 16 -44.38 8.60 -9.44
CA VAL A 16 -44.85 10.02 -9.41
C VAL A 16 -45.64 10.55 -8.21
N ALA A 17 -45.14 11.61 -7.55
CA ALA A 17 -45.95 12.78 -7.15
C ALA A 17 -45.06 14.00 -6.85
N LEU A 18 -45.27 15.05 -7.64
CA LEU A 18 -44.67 16.38 -7.55
C LEU A 18 -45.58 17.26 -6.69
N THR A 19 -45.07 17.85 -5.59
CA THR A 19 -45.76 18.96 -4.92
C THR A 19 -44.76 20.06 -4.52
N LEU A 20 -44.76 21.10 -5.35
CA LEU A 20 -44.27 22.44 -5.05
C LEU A 20 -45.26 23.11 -4.09
N THR A 21 -44.76 23.62 -2.95
CA THR A 21 -45.35 24.81 -2.33
C THR A 21 -44.23 25.74 -1.87
N ALA A 22 -44.03 26.79 -2.66
CA ALA A 22 -43.43 28.04 -2.23
C ALA A 22 -44.54 28.95 -1.67
N VAL A 23 -44.13 30.10 -1.09
CA VAL A 23 -44.91 31.16 -0.43
C VAL A 23 -45.03 30.90 1.08
N PHE A 24 -44.32 31.60 1.97
CA PHE A 24 -44.37 33.05 2.15
C PHE A 24 -43.00 33.68 2.42
N GLY A 25 -42.69 34.72 1.65
CA GLY A 25 -41.72 35.72 2.04
C GLY A 25 -42.35 36.75 2.97
N THR A 26 -41.54 37.30 3.87
CA THR A 26 -41.51 38.74 4.13
C THR A 26 -40.06 39.16 4.22
N ALA A 27 -39.74 40.20 3.47
CA ALA A 27 -38.42 40.78 3.32
C ALA A 27 -38.10 41.69 4.52
N TRP A 28 -36.88 41.56 5.04
CA TRP A 28 -36.10 42.65 5.64
C TRP A 28 -34.64 42.32 5.30
N VAL A 29 -34.16 42.81 4.16
CA VAL A 29 -33.38 44.06 4.01
C VAL A 29 -32.11 44.06 4.85
N LEU A 30 -31.04 43.94 4.07
CA LEU A 30 -29.60 44.00 4.32
C LEU A 30 -29.16 45.30 5.02
N SER A 31 -28.41 45.19 6.11
CA SER A 31 -27.51 46.24 6.62
C SER A 31 -26.34 45.64 7.43
N SER A 32 -25.19 45.53 6.76
CA SER A 32 -23.79 45.60 7.23
C SER A 32 -23.40 45.33 8.71
N GLN A 33 -22.55 44.30 8.87
CA GLN A 33 -21.52 43.95 9.89
C GLN A 33 -20.74 45.13 10.54
N PRO A 34 -20.05 45.00 11.72
CA PRO A 34 -19.01 43.97 11.98
C PRO A 34 -18.72 43.52 13.45
N ASP A 35 -17.86 42.50 13.53
CA ASP A 35 -16.81 42.24 14.53
C ASP A 35 -17.08 41.82 16.00
N GLN A 36 -16.52 40.64 16.31
CA GLN A 36 -15.65 40.31 17.46
C GLN A 36 -16.25 40.01 18.86
N VAL A 37 -15.89 38.79 19.31
CA VAL A 37 -15.40 38.43 20.66
C VAL A 37 -16.43 38.07 21.75
N SER A 38 -16.40 36.76 22.08
CA SER A 38 -16.53 36.08 23.39
C SER A 38 -17.81 36.30 24.22
N HIS A 39 -18.36 35.38 25.02
CA HIS A 39 -17.87 34.18 25.70
C HIS A 39 -19.03 33.20 25.93
N ALA A 40 -18.66 31.92 26.10
CA ALA A 40 -19.28 30.93 26.99
C ALA A 40 -20.74 30.49 26.75
N ALA A 41 -20.88 29.33 26.13
CA ALA A 41 -21.81 28.30 26.59
C ALA A 41 -21.21 26.92 26.29
N GLU A 42 -20.71 26.27 27.32
CA GLU A 42 -20.25 24.88 27.29
C GLU A 42 -21.46 23.95 27.14
N PRO A 43 -21.32 22.85 26.37
CA PRO A 43 -21.88 21.62 26.86
C PRO A 43 -20.83 20.51 26.89
N ALA A 44 -20.80 19.86 28.04
CA ALA A 44 -20.07 18.64 28.32
C ALA A 44 -20.33 17.56 27.27
N ALA A 45 -19.25 17.00 26.72
CA ALA A 45 -19.26 15.67 26.11
C ALA A 45 -17.85 15.05 26.14
N GLN A 46 -17.70 14.09 27.05
CA GLN A 46 -17.00 12.83 26.82
C GLN A 46 -15.48 12.89 26.57
N LYS A 47 -14.74 12.85 27.69
CA LYS A 47 -13.47 12.12 27.78
C LYS A 47 -13.71 10.66 27.40
N ASP A 48 -12.65 10.01 26.91
CA ASP A 48 -12.53 8.58 26.61
C ASP A 48 -12.72 8.18 25.14
N ALA A 49 -12.05 8.87 24.22
CA ALA A 49 -11.50 8.21 23.04
C ALA A 49 -10.15 7.60 23.45
N GLY A 50 -10.20 6.34 23.89
CA GLY A 50 -9.05 5.54 24.24
C GLY A 50 -7.95 5.65 23.21
N LYS A 51 -6.85 6.27 23.63
CA LYS A 51 -5.53 6.18 23.02
C LYS A 51 -5.22 4.69 22.85
N LYS A 52 -5.50 4.14 21.67
CA LYS A 52 -5.08 2.79 21.29
C LYS A 52 -3.57 2.79 21.45
N ALA A 53 -3.07 2.13 22.49
CA ALA A 53 -1.66 2.05 22.76
C ALA A 53 -0.99 1.52 21.49
N ALA A 54 -0.15 2.36 20.88
CA ALA A 54 0.71 1.91 19.81
C ALA A 54 1.47 0.68 20.32
N ASP A 55 1.44 -0.40 19.54
CA ASP A 55 2.20 -1.61 19.84
C ASP A 55 3.65 -1.21 20.19
N PRO A 56 4.17 -1.56 21.38
CA PRO A 56 5.52 -1.22 21.79
C PRO A 56 6.61 -1.77 20.85
N ASN A 57 6.30 -2.68 19.92
CA ASN A 57 7.19 -3.15 18.84
C ASN A 57 7.23 -2.26 17.59
N LEU A 58 6.35 -1.25 17.44
CA LEU A 58 6.50 -0.21 16.41
C LEU A 58 7.70 0.72 16.67
N ARG A 59 8.41 0.49 17.79
CA ARG A 59 9.53 1.29 18.27
C ARG A 59 10.77 1.05 17.40
N LYS A 60 10.91 1.94 16.41
CA LYS A 60 12.06 2.24 15.54
C LYS A 60 12.29 1.28 14.36
N MET A 61 11.40 1.36 13.36
CA MET A 61 11.78 0.91 12.02
C MET A 61 12.92 1.78 11.48
N THR A 62 13.90 1.16 10.81
CA THR A 62 14.90 1.90 10.05
C THR A 62 14.25 2.57 8.84
N PRO A 63 14.84 3.62 8.25
CA PRO A 63 14.35 4.19 6.99
C PRO A 63 14.18 3.13 5.89
N VAL A 64 15.08 2.12 5.88
CA VAL A 64 15.00 0.98 4.97
C VAL A 64 13.74 0.14 5.20
N GLN A 65 13.41 -0.15 6.45
CA GLN A 65 12.22 -0.92 6.79
C GLN A 65 10.93 -0.16 6.47
N VAL A 66 10.89 1.16 6.73
CA VAL A 66 9.74 2.01 6.38
C VAL A 66 9.49 2.00 4.88
N PHE A 67 10.53 2.19 4.09
CA PHE A 67 10.43 2.17 2.64
C PHE A 67 9.98 0.80 2.10
N MET A 68 10.55 -0.29 2.63
CA MET A 68 10.16 -1.65 2.22
C MET A 68 8.73 -1.98 2.63
N ARG A 69 8.25 -1.43 3.76
CA ARG A 69 6.83 -1.53 4.15
C ARG A 69 5.94 -0.83 3.14
N ALA A 70 6.27 0.40 2.74
CA ALA A 70 5.50 1.13 1.72
C ALA A 70 5.45 0.36 0.38
N LYS A 71 6.54 -0.28 -0.05
CA LYS A 71 6.53 -1.17 -1.24
C LYS A 71 5.57 -2.36 -1.11
N LEU A 72 5.47 -2.95 0.08
CA LEU A 72 4.54 -4.04 0.35
C LEU A 72 3.09 -3.55 0.37
N ASP A 73 2.85 -2.35 0.90
CA ASP A 73 1.52 -1.75 0.95
C ASP A 73 0.99 -1.51 -0.47
N ASP A 74 1.80 -0.97 -1.39
CA ASP A 74 1.39 -0.80 -2.79
C ASP A 74 1.18 -2.13 -3.52
N ASN A 75 2.01 -3.14 -3.25
CA ASN A 75 1.80 -4.48 -3.79
C ASN A 75 0.44 -5.06 -3.35
N THR A 76 0.06 -4.83 -2.10
CA THR A 76 -1.24 -5.24 -1.54
C THR A 76 -2.40 -4.50 -2.23
N LYS A 77 -2.28 -3.19 -2.44
CA LYS A 77 -3.28 -2.40 -3.18
C LYS A 77 -3.44 -2.88 -4.62
N ILE A 78 -2.35 -3.24 -5.29
CA ILE A 78 -2.41 -3.81 -6.65
C ILE A 78 -3.20 -5.13 -6.62
N LEU A 79 -2.90 -6.02 -5.67
CA LEU A 79 -3.62 -7.29 -5.56
C LEU A 79 -5.11 -7.08 -5.31
N GLU A 80 -5.46 -6.19 -4.38
CA GLU A 80 -6.85 -5.82 -4.11
C GLU A 80 -7.51 -5.25 -5.37
N GLY A 81 -6.84 -4.36 -6.09
CA GLY A 81 -7.35 -3.78 -7.33
C GLY A 81 -7.60 -4.83 -8.41
N LEU A 82 -6.71 -5.83 -8.55
CA LEU A 82 -6.91 -6.96 -9.46
C LEU A 82 -8.13 -7.81 -9.06
N MET A 83 -8.29 -8.12 -7.77
CA MET A 83 -9.41 -8.94 -7.29
C MET A 83 -10.76 -8.22 -7.39
N THR A 84 -10.76 -6.89 -7.40
CA THR A 84 -11.97 -6.05 -7.39
C THR A 84 -12.20 -5.29 -8.70
N ASN A 85 -11.35 -5.47 -9.71
CA ASN A 85 -11.35 -4.75 -10.98
C ASN A 85 -11.22 -3.21 -10.85
N GLN A 86 -10.56 -2.73 -9.80
CA GLN A 86 -10.29 -1.31 -9.59
C GLN A 86 -8.99 -0.91 -10.32
N PHE A 87 -9.08 -0.67 -11.63
CA PHE A 87 -7.90 -0.39 -12.46
C PHE A 87 -7.16 0.89 -12.07
N ASP A 88 -7.86 1.95 -11.68
CA ASP A 88 -7.24 3.21 -11.26
C ASP A 88 -6.38 3.00 -10.00
N GLN A 89 -6.86 2.20 -9.04
CA GLN A 89 -6.08 1.80 -7.86
C GLN A 89 -4.80 1.02 -8.23
N ILE A 90 -4.87 0.13 -9.24
CA ILE A 90 -3.69 -0.60 -9.73
C ILE A 90 -2.68 0.38 -10.31
N VAL A 91 -3.14 1.34 -11.14
CA VAL A 91 -2.30 2.34 -11.79
C VAL A 91 -1.63 3.25 -10.75
N ASP A 92 -2.39 3.80 -9.82
CA ASP A 92 -1.87 4.68 -8.77
C ASP A 92 -0.80 3.99 -7.90
N ALA A 93 -1.07 2.75 -7.49
CA ALA A 93 -0.11 1.97 -6.71
C ALA A 93 1.13 1.59 -7.54
N ALA A 94 0.97 1.26 -8.82
CA ALA A 94 2.09 0.99 -9.72
C ALA A 94 2.96 2.24 -9.95
N ASP A 95 2.35 3.42 -10.10
CA ASP A 95 3.05 4.69 -10.22
C ASP A 95 3.84 5.03 -8.96
N HIS A 96 3.25 4.82 -7.79
CA HIS A 96 3.95 5.01 -6.53
C HIS A 96 5.16 4.05 -6.40
N LEU A 97 5.01 2.78 -6.78
CA LEU A 97 6.13 1.82 -6.81
C LEU A 97 7.25 2.24 -7.76
N LEU A 98 6.91 2.75 -8.95
CA LEU A 98 7.86 3.25 -9.94
C LEU A 98 8.62 4.47 -9.41
N LEU A 99 7.90 5.43 -8.82
CA LEU A 99 8.49 6.61 -8.19
C LEU A 99 9.47 6.21 -7.09
N MET A 100 9.03 5.38 -6.14
CA MET A 100 9.86 4.89 -5.04
C MET A 100 11.11 4.14 -5.54
N SER A 101 10.98 3.35 -6.61
CA SER A 101 12.11 2.58 -7.16
C SER A 101 13.20 3.43 -7.83
N LYS A 102 12.90 4.69 -8.15
CA LYS A 102 13.83 5.64 -8.77
C LYS A 102 14.45 6.59 -7.75
N ALA A 103 13.93 6.67 -6.53
CA ALA A 103 14.43 7.57 -5.50
C ALA A 103 15.91 7.27 -5.20
N THR A 104 16.76 8.28 -5.40
CA THR A 104 18.23 8.21 -5.30
C THR A 104 18.72 7.90 -3.89
N GLU A 105 17.91 8.24 -2.90
CA GLU A 105 18.09 7.93 -1.48
C GLU A 105 17.99 6.42 -1.20
N TRP A 106 17.52 5.61 -2.16
CA TRP A 106 17.30 4.17 -2.01
C TRP A 106 18.44 3.27 -2.52
N HIS A 107 19.71 3.65 -2.34
CA HIS A 107 20.82 2.75 -2.69
C HIS A 107 21.16 1.79 -1.54
N VAL A 108 20.39 0.70 -1.41
CA VAL A 108 20.64 -0.35 -0.39
C VAL A 108 21.98 -1.05 -0.65
N ILE A 109 22.30 -1.30 -1.92
CA ILE A 109 23.54 -1.92 -2.38
C ILE A 109 23.96 -1.23 -3.68
N GLN A 110 25.25 -0.95 -3.82
CA GLN A 110 25.82 -0.45 -5.07
C GLN A 110 26.30 -1.63 -5.94
N GLY A 111 26.13 -1.51 -7.25
CA GLY A 111 26.72 -2.46 -8.20
C GLY A 111 25.80 -2.87 -9.35
N PRO A 112 26.38 -3.47 -10.41
CA PRO A 112 25.66 -3.79 -11.65
C PRO A 112 24.52 -4.78 -11.45
N ILE A 113 24.68 -5.77 -10.55
CA ILE A 113 23.66 -6.79 -10.30
C ILE A 113 22.44 -6.21 -9.57
N TYR A 114 22.65 -5.34 -8.57
CA TYR A 114 21.55 -4.64 -7.91
C TYR A 114 20.78 -3.74 -8.90
N LYS A 115 21.51 -3.03 -9.76
CA LYS A 115 20.92 -2.20 -10.83
C LYS A 115 20.09 -3.04 -11.80
N GLN A 116 20.55 -4.24 -12.14
CA GLN A 116 19.79 -5.17 -12.98
C GLN A 116 18.49 -5.57 -12.30
N HIS A 117 18.53 -6.07 -11.05
CA HIS A 117 17.32 -6.43 -10.30
C HIS A 117 16.32 -5.27 -10.19
N SER A 118 16.81 -4.06 -9.91
CA SER A 118 15.98 -2.86 -9.81
C SER A 118 15.39 -2.43 -11.17
N THR A 119 16.09 -2.73 -12.27
CA THR A 119 15.60 -2.45 -13.63
C THR A 119 14.53 -3.45 -14.04
N GLU A 120 14.73 -4.74 -13.75
CA GLU A 120 13.73 -5.77 -14.01
C GLU A 120 12.45 -5.55 -13.21
N PHE A 121 12.56 -5.17 -11.93
CA PHE A 121 11.40 -4.75 -11.12
C PHE A 121 10.64 -3.62 -11.80
N ARG A 122 11.32 -2.54 -12.21
CA ARG A 122 10.66 -1.39 -12.87
C ARG A 122 9.97 -1.78 -14.18
N ARG A 123 10.60 -2.62 -14.99
CA ARG A 123 9.99 -3.13 -16.24
C ARG A 123 8.72 -3.94 -15.96
N ALA A 124 8.73 -4.78 -14.93
CA ALA A 124 7.56 -5.55 -14.53
C ALA A 124 6.40 -4.66 -14.05
N VAL A 125 6.69 -3.64 -13.22
CA VAL A 125 5.68 -2.67 -12.75
C VAL A 125 5.13 -1.84 -13.91
N GLU A 126 5.98 -1.36 -14.83
CA GLU A 126 5.54 -0.61 -16.01
C GLU A 126 4.61 -1.45 -16.89
N ARG A 127 4.93 -2.74 -17.07
CA ARG A 127 4.07 -3.65 -17.83
C ARG A 127 2.71 -3.84 -17.16
N LEU A 128 2.68 -4.05 -15.85
CA LEU A 128 1.46 -4.13 -15.05
C LEU A 128 0.61 -2.86 -15.22
N LYS A 129 1.24 -1.69 -15.08
CA LYS A 129 0.58 -0.40 -15.25
C LYS A 129 -0.06 -0.27 -16.63
N ILE A 130 0.70 -0.52 -17.70
CA ILE A 130 0.21 -0.43 -19.08
C ILE A 130 -0.98 -1.37 -19.31
N ASP A 131 -0.94 -2.59 -18.77
CA ASP A 131 -2.04 -3.55 -18.93
C ASP A 131 -3.27 -3.14 -18.11
N ALA A 132 -3.08 -2.53 -16.93
CA ALA A 132 -4.16 -1.97 -16.11
C ALA A 132 -4.81 -0.72 -16.75
N GLU A 133 -4.03 0.21 -17.29
CA GLU A 133 -4.53 1.38 -18.04
C GLU A 133 -5.40 0.95 -19.24
N LYS A 134 -5.02 -0.15 -19.88
CA LYS A 134 -5.77 -0.76 -21.00
C LYS A 134 -6.93 -1.64 -20.54
N LYS A 135 -7.18 -1.73 -19.23
CA LYS A 135 -8.22 -2.56 -18.59
C LYS A 135 -8.14 -4.04 -18.99
N LYS A 136 -6.92 -4.55 -19.20
CA LYS A 136 -6.66 -5.95 -19.57
C LYS A 136 -6.36 -6.76 -18.31
N LEU A 137 -7.41 -7.23 -17.62
CA LEU A 137 -7.27 -7.91 -16.31
C LEU A 137 -6.30 -9.10 -16.34
N ASP A 138 -6.44 -10.01 -17.31
CA ASP A 138 -5.61 -11.22 -17.37
C ASP A 138 -4.13 -10.86 -17.62
N ALA A 139 -3.89 -9.89 -18.49
CA ALA A 139 -2.54 -9.41 -18.79
C ALA A 139 -1.92 -8.70 -17.58
N ALA A 140 -2.70 -7.85 -16.90
CA ALA A 140 -2.29 -7.20 -15.66
C ALA A 140 -2.00 -8.22 -14.55
N THR A 141 -2.80 -9.27 -14.44
CA THR A 141 -2.59 -10.36 -13.48
C THR A 141 -1.29 -11.10 -13.75
N LEU A 142 -0.99 -11.43 -15.01
CA LEU A 142 0.27 -12.07 -15.37
C LEU A 142 1.47 -11.16 -15.10
N ALA A 143 1.35 -9.87 -15.41
CA ALA A 143 2.38 -8.88 -15.11
C ALA A 143 2.61 -8.71 -13.60
N TYR A 144 1.54 -8.77 -12.79
CA TYR A 144 1.62 -8.75 -11.33
C TYR A 144 2.38 -9.97 -10.78
N MET A 145 2.10 -11.17 -11.30
CA MET A 145 2.87 -12.37 -10.94
C MET A 145 4.36 -12.21 -11.28
N HIS A 146 4.67 -11.68 -12.46
CA HIS A 146 6.06 -11.42 -12.82
C HIS A 146 6.71 -10.39 -11.88
N MET A 147 6.01 -9.30 -11.57
CA MET A 147 6.47 -8.28 -10.63
C MET A 147 6.78 -8.87 -9.24
N THR A 148 5.91 -9.72 -8.68
CA THR A 148 6.16 -10.32 -7.36
C THR A 148 7.39 -11.24 -7.36
N MET A 149 7.65 -11.95 -8.47
CA MET A 149 8.87 -12.74 -8.65
C MET A 149 10.14 -11.88 -8.64
N THR A 150 10.09 -10.65 -9.17
CA THR A 150 11.24 -9.72 -9.11
C THR A 150 11.53 -9.25 -7.68
N CYS A 151 10.49 -9.08 -6.84
CA CYS A 151 10.65 -8.74 -5.43
C CYS A 151 11.45 -9.83 -4.69
N VAL A 152 11.02 -11.09 -4.85
CA VAL A 152 11.68 -12.25 -4.22
C VAL A 152 13.12 -12.40 -4.73
N SER A 153 13.34 -12.22 -6.04
CA SER A 153 14.66 -12.35 -6.65
C SER A 153 15.65 -11.32 -6.13
N CYS A 154 15.23 -10.05 -6.03
CA CYS A 154 16.04 -8.98 -5.45
C CYS A 154 16.36 -9.27 -3.97
N HIS A 155 15.37 -9.70 -3.18
CA HIS A 155 15.60 -10.01 -1.77
C HIS A 155 16.54 -11.20 -1.57
N LYS A 156 16.47 -12.23 -2.42
CA LYS A 156 17.42 -13.35 -2.39
C LYS A 156 18.86 -12.86 -2.63
N PHE A 157 19.05 -11.97 -3.61
CA PHE A 157 20.36 -11.38 -3.90
C PHE A 157 20.88 -10.50 -2.75
N VAL A 158 20.06 -9.56 -2.25
CA VAL A 158 20.43 -8.65 -1.15
C VAL A 158 20.78 -9.43 0.11
N ARG A 159 20.01 -10.47 0.46
CA ARG A 159 20.33 -11.32 1.62
C ARG A 159 21.62 -12.12 1.40
N GLY A 160 21.81 -12.69 0.22
CA GLY A 160 23.03 -13.45 -0.10
C GLY A 160 24.30 -12.60 -0.05
N THR A 161 24.23 -11.37 -0.55
CA THR A 161 25.37 -10.42 -0.52
C THR A 161 25.70 -9.95 0.90
N GLN A 162 24.69 -9.73 1.76
CA GLN A 162 24.90 -9.42 3.17
C GLN A 162 25.57 -10.57 3.94
N LEU A 163 25.17 -11.82 3.67
CA LEU A 163 25.76 -13.00 4.32
C LEU A 163 27.20 -13.27 3.85
N ALA A 164 27.50 -12.96 2.58
CA ALA A 164 28.83 -13.18 2.01
C ALA A 164 29.88 -12.14 2.45
N GLY A 165 29.52 -11.12 3.24
CA GLY A 165 30.45 -10.08 3.70
C GLY A 165 30.96 -9.14 2.59
N ASN A 166 30.36 -9.19 1.40
CA ASN A 166 30.86 -8.51 0.19
C ASN A 166 30.29 -7.09 0.01
N VAL A 167 29.69 -6.50 1.05
CA VAL A 167 29.08 -5.17 0.99
C VAL A 167 29.37 -4.41 2.28
N GLU A 168 30.09 -3.29 2.16
CA GLU A 168 30.15 -2.26 3.19
C GLU A 168 28.80 -1.54 3.22
N LEU A 169 27.88 -2.03 4.06
CA LEU A 169 26.56 -1.44 4.22
C LEU A 169 26.70 -0.10 4.95
N PRO A 170 25.96 0.96 4.55
CA PRO A 170 25.97 2.21 5.30
C PRO A 170 25.54 1.97 6.75
N THR A 171 26.26 2.58 7.69
CA THR A 171 26.34 2.27 9.13
C THR A 171 25.02 2.35 9.92
N HIS A 172 23.90 2.71 9.30
CA HIS A 172 22.60 2.86 9.95
C HIS A 172 21.73 1.57 9.94
N SER A 173 22.22 0.44 9.40
CA SER A 173 21.45 -0.81 9.27
C SER A 173 21.94 -1.98 10.12
N LEU A 174 22.77 -1.75 11.14
CA LEU A 174 23.25 -2.81 12.02
C LEU A 174 22.35 -2.96 13.25
N VAL A 175 21.23 -3.66 13.07
CA VAL A 175 20.64 -4.42 14.18
C VAL A 175 21.44 -5.72 14.27
N SER A 176 22.27 -5.84 15.29
CA SER A 176 23.03 -7.04 15.60
C SER A 176 22.08 -8.21 15.86
N LEU A 177 22.00 -9.15 14.91
CA LEU A 177 21.41 -10.46 15.17
C LEU A 177 22.42 -11.30 15.98
N PRO A 178 22.02 -11.91 17.11
CA PRO A 178 22.88 -12.86 17.79
C PRO A 178 23.07 -14.09 16.90
N GLN A 179 24.33 -14.38 16.57
CA GLN A 179 24.70 -15.59 15.85
C GLN A 179 24.52 -16.81 16.76
N THR A 180 23.45 -17.57 16.53
CA THR A 180 23.39 -18.96 16.96
C THR A 180 22.85 -19.81 15.82
N GLN A 181 23.75 -20.41 15.04
CA GLN A 181 23.43 -21.62 14.30
C GLN A 181 24.07 -22.80 15.03
N PRO A 182 23.32 -23.85 15.43
CA PRO A 182 23.90 -25.15 15.66
C PRO A 182 24.12 -25.85 14.32
N LEU A 183 25.31 -26.43 14.17
CA LEU A 183 25.73 -27.26 13.07
C LEU A 183 24.79 -28.47 12.91
N VAL A 184 24.24 -28.67 11.71
CA VAL A 184 23.56 -29.93 11.35
C VAL A 184 24.67 -30.94 10.99
N PRO A 185 24.75 -32.10 11.66
CA PRO A 185 25.74 -33.11 11.30
C PRO A 185 25.34 -33.82 10.00
N ASP A 186 26.35 -34.08 9.16
CA ASP A 186 26.27 -34.82 7.91
C ASP A 186 25.61 -36.19 8.11
N ASN A 187 24.60 -36.49 7.30
CA ASN A 187 24.00 -37.82 7.23
C ASN A 187 24.79 -38.67 6.21
N PRO A 188 25.48 -39.75 6.64
CA PRO A 188 26.10 -40.67 5.71
C PRO A 188 25.01 -41.57 5.10
N ILE A 189 24.79 -41.43 3.80
CA ILE A 189 23.98 -42.38 3.03
C ILE A 189 24.62 -43.77 3.14
N SER A 190 23.95 -44.68 3.86
CA SER A 190 24.29 -46.10 3.87
C SER A 190 23.45 -46.86 2.84
N ARG A 191 24.16 -47.44 1.87
CA ARG A 191 23.85 -48.60 1.00
C ARG A 191 22.56 -48.61 0.19
#